data_AF-A0A0K2H335-F1
#
_entry.id   AF-A0A0K2H335-F1
#
_cell.length_a   1.000
_cell.length_b   1.000
_cell.length_c   1.000
_cell.angle_alpha   90.00
_cell.angle_beta   90.00
_cell.angle_gamma   90.00
#
_symmetry.space_group_name_H-M   'P 1'
#
loop_
_entity.id
_entity.type
_entity.pdbx_description
1 polymer ?
#
loop_
_entity_poly.entity_id
_entity_poly.type
_entity_poly.pdbx_seq_one_letter_code
_entity_poly.pdbx_strand_id
1 'polypeptide(L)'
;MTPTDQVRALEAELQHLRDALTAEQDRRRRYQGALNRAEDSIRTHLDNAISKWDDAHADGSEPGMTMYTQECVGLTYALNALDRARKEAEK
;
A
#
# COMPACT_ATOMS: atom_id res chain seq x y z
N MET A 1 31.86 -27.66 -25.15
CA MET A 1 31.28 -27.59 -23.78
C MET A 1 31.06 -29.03 -23.34
N THR A 2 31.71 -29.44 -22.26
CA THR A 2 31.53 -30.81 -21.74
C THR A 2 30.20 -30.90 -20.95
N PRO A 3 29.60 -32.07 -20.80
CA PRO A 3 28.41 -32.24 -19.94
C PRO A 3 28.60 -31.66 -18.53
N THR A 4 29.82 -31.75 -17.98
CA THR A 4 30.18 -31.16 -16.68
C THR A 4 30.11 -29.63 -16.68
N ASP A 5 30.51 -28.97 -17.78
CA ASP A 5 30.38 -27.51 -17.91
C ASP A 5 28.91 -27.09 -18.00
N GLN A 6 28.06 -27.89 -18.64
CA GLN A 6 26.61 -27.63 -18.73
C GLN A 6 25.95 -27.75 -17.35
N VAL A 7 26.29 -28.78 -16.58
CA VAL A 7 25.77 -28.97 -15.22
C VAL A 7 26.17 -27.79 -14.32
N ARG A 8 27.43 -27.36 -14.34
CA ARG A 8 27.88 -26.19 -13.57
C ARG A 8 27.16 -24.90 -13.95
N ALA A 9 26.92 -24.69 -15.25
CA ALA A 9 26.19 -23.51 -15.72
C ALA A 9 24.73 -23.51 -15.22
N LEU A 10 24.06 -24.67 -15.27
CA LEU A 10 22.69 -24.84 -14.77
C LEU A 10 22.62 -24.67 -13.24
N GLU A 11 23.60 -25.17 -12.49
CA GLU A 11 23.68 -24.96 -11.04
C GLU A 11 23.83 -23.47 -10.69
N ALA A 12 24.66 -22.74 -11.44
CA ALA A 12 24.83 -21.30 -11.27
C ALA A 12 23.55 -20.52 -11.60
N GLU A 13 22.87 -20.89 -12.68
CA GLU A 13 21.58 -20.28 -13.06
C GLU A 13 20.49 -20.57 -12.02
N LEU A 14 20.43 -21.80 -11.51
CA LEU A 14 19.52 -22.17 -10.42
C LEU A 14 19.78 -21.35 -9.15
N GLN A 15 21.04 -21.13 -8.80
CA GLN A 15 21.37 -20.30 -7.65
C GLN A 15 20.95 -18.84 -7.89
N HIS A 16 21.23 -18.30 -9.07
CA HIS A 16 20.80 -16.94 -9.43
C HIS A 16 19.27 -16.77 -9.38
N LEU A 17 18.52 -17.76 -9.89
CA LEU A 17 17.05 -17.74 -9.84
C LEU A 17 16.52 -17.82 -8.40
N ARG A 18 17.18 -18.57 -7.52
CA ARG A 18 16.83 -18.61 -6.08
C ARG A 18 17.08 -17.27 -5.42
N ASP A 19 18.22 -16.65 -5.67
CA ASP A 19 18.55 -15.34 -5.11
C ASP A 19 17.57 -14.26 -5.60
N ALA A 20 17.22 -14.29 -6.89
CA ALA A 20 16.23 -13.40 -7.47
C ALA A 20 14.83 -13.61 -6.86
N LEU A 21 14.42 -14.86 -6.64
CA LEU A 21 13.15 -15.19 -5.99
C LEU A 21 13.10 -14.66 -4.56
N THR A 22 14.17 -14.86 -3.77
CA THR A 22 14.28 -14.34 -2.41
C THR A 22 14.20 -12.81 -2.39
N ALA A 23 14.94 -12.14 -3.29
CA ALA A 23 14.91 -10.68 -3.39
C ALA A 23 13.49 -10.16 -3.73
N GLU A 24 12.77 -10.84 -4.61
CA GLU A 24 11.41 -10.47 -4.99
C GLU A 24 10.41 -10.70 -3.85
N GLN A 25 10.55 -11.79 -3.09
CA GLN A 25 9.75 -12.04 -1.89
C GLN A 25 9.96 -10.95 -0.83
N ASP A 26 11.21 -10.55 -0.59
CA ASP A 26 11.54 -9.45 0.33
C ASP A 26 11.00 -8.10 -0.14
N ARG A 27 11.03 -7.85 -1.45
CA ARG A 27 10.46 -6.66 -2.06
C ARG A 27 8.95 -6.63 -1.83
N ARG A 28 8.23 -7.72 -2.12
CA ARG A 28 6.78 -7.86 -1.87
C ARG A 28 6.42 -7.63 -0.40
N ARG A 29 7.17 -8.23 0.53
CA ARG A 29 6.96 -8.02 1.97
C ARG A 29 7.10 -6.55 2.37
N ARG A 30 8.09 -5.85 1.84
CA ARG A 30 8.31 -4.41 2.10
C ARG A 30 7.17 -3.55 1.54
N TYR A 31 6.69 -3.86 0.34
CA TYR A 31 5.52 -3.18 -0.23
C TYR A 31 4.26 -3.40 0.61
N GLN A 32 3.99 -4.62 1.06
CA GLN A 32 2.85 -4.89 1.93
C GLN A 32 2.92 -4.07 3.23
N GLY A 33 4.11 -3.98 3.84
CA GLY A 33 4.32 -3.15 5.02
C GLY A 33 4.09 -1.65 4.74
N ALA A 34 4.46 -1.16 3.56
CA ALA A 34 4.21 0.22 3.16
C ALA A 34 2.71 0.51 2.94
N LEU A 35 1.99 -0.41 2.29
CA LEU A 35 0.54 -0.30 2.10
C LEU A 35 -0.21 -0.27 3.43
N ASN A 36 0.17 -1.12 4.39
CA ASN A 36 -0.43 -1.11 5.73
C ASN A 36 -0.22 0.24 6.44
N ARG A 37 1.00 0.79 6.42
CA ARG A 37 1.27 2.10 7.02
C ARG A 37 0.50 3.24 6.34
N ALA A 38 0.34 3.17 5.01
CA ALA A 38 -0.45 4.14 4.27
C ALA A 38 -1.93 4.07 4.68
N GLU A 39 -2.48 2.87 4.82
CA GLU A 39 -3.85 2.67 5.30
C GLU A 39 -4.04 3.22 6.73
N ASP A 40 -3.15 2.89 7.66
CA ASP A 40 -3.21 3.37 9.04
C ASP A 40 -3.17 4.92 9.12
N SER A 41 -2.31 5.53 8.30
CA SER A 41 -2.21 6.99 8.20
C SER A 41 -3.50 7.59 7.64
N ILE A 42 -4.05 7.05 6.55
CA ILE A 42 -5.28 7.56 5.95
C ILE A 42 -6.46 7.42 6.92
N ARG A 43 -6.57 6.30 7.64
CA ARG A 43 -7.60 6.11 8.67
C ARG A 43 -7.48 7.14 9.79
N THR A 44 -6.26 7.39 10.27
CA THR A 44 -6.01 8.43 11.28
C THR A 44 -6.43 9.81 10.78
N HIS A 45 -6.11 10.14 9.52
CA HIS A 45 -6.56 11.39 8.91
C HIS A 45 -8.09 11.46 8.76
N LEU A 46 -8.74 10.34 8.45
CA LEU A 46 -10.19 10.27 8.30
C LEU A 46 -10.89 10.49 9.64
N ASP A 47 -10.43 9.82 10.70
CA ASP A 47 -10.96 10.02 12.06
C ASP A 47 -10.82 11.48 12.50
N ASN A 48 -9.66 12.10 12.21
CA ASN A 48 -9.43 13.51 12.49
C ASN A 48 -10.34 14.44 11.67
N ALA A 49 -10.56 14.15 10.39
CA ALA A 49 -11.44 14.95 9.53
C ALA A 49 -12.91 14.87 10.00
N ILE A 50 -13.35 13.68 10.44
CA ILE A 50 -14.68 13.49 11.05
C ILE A 50 -14.80 14.30 12.33
N SER A 51 -13.82 14.22 13.24
CA SER A 51 -13.85 15.01 14.49
C SER A 51 -13.93 16.51 14.22
N LYS A 52 -13.17 17.02 13.23
CA LYS A 52 -13.22 18.43 12.85
C LYS A 52 -14.52 18.83 12.16
N TRP A 53 -15.13 17.90 11.44
CA TRP A 53 -16.46 18.09 10.88
C TRP A 53 -17.50 18.23 12.00
N ASP A 54 -17.44 17.39 13.03
CA ASP A 54 -18.32 17.46 14.20
C ASP A 54 -18.17 18.80 14.94
N ASP A 55 -16.92 19.26 15.13
CA ASP A 55 -16.63 20.58 15.71
C ASP A 55 -17.23 21.70 14.86
N ALA A 56 -17.02 21.68 13.54
CA ALA A 56 -17.58 22.68 12.63
C ALA A 56 -19.11 22.67 12.61
N HIS A 57 -19.73 21.50 12.74
CA HIS A 57 -21.18 21.35 12.84
C HIS A 57 -21.71 21.92 14.17
N ALA A 58 -21.04 21.65 15.29
CA ALA A 58 -21.37 22.21 16.59
C ALA A 58 -21.28 23.74 16.60
N ASP A 59 -20.29 24.30 15.90
CA ASP A 59 -20.09 25.75 15.75
C ASP A 59 -21.01 26.39 14.69
N GLY A 60 -21.81 25.60 13.94
CA GLY A 60 -22.68 26.08 12.88
C GLY A 60 -21.93 26.60 11.64
N SER A 61 -20.68 26.18 11.44
CA SER A 61 -19.81 26.63 10.35
C SER A 61 -20.04 25.83 9.06
N GLU A 62 -20.92 26.32 8.19
CA GLU A 62 -21.16 25.71 6.87
C GLU A 62 -19.90 25.56 6.00
N PRO A 63 -18.98 26.56 5.94
CA PRO A 63 -17.73 26.38 5.20
C PRO A 63 -16.84 25.29 5.81
N GLY A 64 -16.77 25.20 7.13
CA GLY A 64 -16.01 24.17 7.84
C GLY A 64 -16.55 22.77 7.56
N MET A 65 -17.87 22.58 7.70
CA MET A 65 -18.53 21.32 7.37
C MET A 65 -18.28 20.91 5.92
N THR A 66 -18.40 21.84 4.97
CA THR A 66 -18.15 21.56 3.55
C THR A 66 -16.72 21.11 3.31
N MET A 67 -15.75 21.82 3.87
CA MET A 67 -14.33 21.51 3.72
C MET A 67 -14.01 20.11 4.27
N TYR A 68 -14.42 19.79 5.49
CA TYR A 68 -14.12 18.48 6.09
C TYR A 68 -14.92 17.34 5.45
N THR A 69 -16.10 17.62 4.88
CA THR A 69 -16.81 16.64 4.05
C THR A 69 -15.99 16.26 2.82
N GLN A 70 -15.41 17.25 2.13
CA GLN A 70 -14.54 16.99 0.97
C GLN A 70 -13.29 16.22 1.37
N GLU A 71 -12.68 16.53 2.52
CA GLU A 71 -11.54 15.80 3.06
C GLU A 71 -11.90 14.33 3.33
N CYS A 72 -13.01 14.06 4.01
CA CYS A 72 -13.51 12.70 4.25
C CYS A 72 -13.76 11.91 2.95
N VAL A 73 -14.34 12.56 1.94
CA VAL A 73 -14.57 11.96 0.62
C VAL A 73 -13.23 11.60 -0.04
N GLY A 74 -12.26 12.51 -0.03
CA GLY A 74 -10.92 12.27 -0.60
C GLY A 74 -10.19 11.12 0.08
N LEU A 75 -10.22 11.07 1.41
CA LEU A 75 -9.60 9.99 2.19
C LEU A 75 -10.29 8.64 1.95
N THR A 76 -11.62 8.63 1.79
CA THR A 76 -12.38 7.42 1.41
C THR A 76 -11.97 6.92 0.02
N TYR A 77 -11.79 7.82 -0.96
CA TYR A 77 -11.26 7.45 -2.27
C TYR A 77 -9.85 6.85 -2.18
N ALA A 78 -9.00 7.40 -1.31
CA ALA A 78 -7.65 6.90 -1.09
C ALA A 78 -7.64 5.47 -0.49
N LEU A 79 -8.51 5.19 0.49
CA LEU A 79 -8.70 3.83 1.03
C LEU A 79 -9.14 2.85 -0.06
N ASN A 80 -10.10 3.25 -0.90
CA ASN A 80 -10.57 2.42 -2.01
C ASN A 80 -9.49 2.20 -3.08
N ALA A 81 -8.57 3.14 -3.28
CA ALA A 81 -7.43 2.97 -4.17
C ALA A 81 -6.42 1.96 -3.59
N LEU A 82 -6.15 2.01 -2.28
CA LEU A 82 -5.29 1.04 -1.60
C LEU A 82 -5.85 -0.38 -1.65
N ASP A 83 -7.16 -0.54 -1.43
CA ASP A 83 -7.81 -1.86 -1.53
C ASP A 83 -7.69 -2.45 -2.95
N ARG A 84 -7.85 -1.63 -3.98
CA ARG A 84 -7.61 -2.04 -5.38
C ARG A 84 -6.17 -2.44 -5.63
N ALA A 85 -5.21 -1.64 -5.16
CA ALA A 85 -3.79 -1.94 -5.30
C ALA A 85 -3.41 -3.28 -4.62
N ARG A 86 -3.99 -3.61 -3.47
CA ARG A 86 -3.81 -4.91 -2.82
C ARG A 86 -4.35 -6.06 -3.67
N LYS A 87 -5.57 -5.94 -4.17
CA LYS A 87 -6.20 -6.96 -5.03
C LYS A 87 -5.45 -7.19 -6.34
N GLU A 88 -4.75 -6.18 -6.86
CA GLU A 88 -3.89 -6.33 -8.03
C GLU A 88 -2.56 -7.01 -7.68
N ALA A 89 -1.99 -6.75 -6.50
CA ALA A 89 -0.75 -7.36 -6.05
C ALA A 89 -0.89 -8.84 -5.63
N GLU A 90 -2.12 -9.27 -5.32
CA GLU A 90 -2.45 -10.66 -4.97
C GLU A 90 -2.72 -11.57 -6.19
N LYS A 91 -2.82 -10.99 -7.41
CA LYS A 91 -2.98 -11.73 -8.67
C LYS A 91 -1.62 -12.15 -9.25
#